data_AF-A0A1G2YML7-F1
#
_entry.id   AF-A0A1G2YML7-F1
#
_cell.length_a   1.000
_cell.length_b   1.000
_cell.length_c   1.000
_cell.angle_alpha   90.00
_cell.angle_beta   90.00
_cell.angle_gamma   90.00
#
_symmetry.space_group_name_H-M   'P 1'
#
loop_
_entity.id
_entity.type
_entity.pdbx_description
1 polymer ?
#
loop_
_entity_poly.entity_id
_entity_poly.type
_entity_poly.pdbx_seq_one_letter_code
_entity_poly.pdbx_strand_id
1 'polypeptide(L)'
;MNEQLKKDDKLLETTDCLEAVGTLRSIKNLLFLVIFICLLILQGAFWLVPTEYVSRPGEEPQKDVAPVTAMLFKLSVPAGQDVKVTSKTEKIEKAAQNLTADANAAKADPNAVPAKHYPQIKIEFSQLSRVIRVCNYLLVVSSILYSLTLLFAMKVSLVGRLGGISHITKATFLSFAVVVLILPWQLLFKTVGFGLIYTPSELLEAWENFEGASVPDVSLMIFRFSVFWLLVLMLLISAQWRSMCWSRNTLKRLGIVG
;
A
#
# COMPACT_ATOMS: atom_id res chain seq x y z
N MET A 1 -0.10 -16.82 -58.32
CA MET A 1 -0.24 -15.39 -57.95
C MET A 1 -1.05 -15.19 -56.66
N ASN A 2 -2.25 -15.77 -56.51
CA ASN A 2 -3.08 -15.59 -55.30
C ASN A 2 -2.49 -16.13 -53.96
N GLU A 3 -1.61 -17.14 -53.98
CA GLU A 3 -1.00 -17.63 -52.74
C GLU A 3 0.14 -16.77 -52.21
N GLN A 4 0.88 -16.07 -53.07
CA GLN A 4 1.96 -15.17 -52.65
C GLN A 4 1.38 -13.90 -52.03
N LEU A 5 0.36 -13.31 -52.66
CA LEU A 5 -0.40 -12.17 -52.10
C LEU A 5 -0.93 -12.49 -50.69
N LYS A 6 -1.55 -13.66 -50.48
CA LYS A 6 -2.03 -14.08 -49.15
C LYS A 6 -0.92 -14.26 -48.11
N LYS A 7 0.30 -14.61 -48.52
CA LYS A 7 1.45 -14.73 -47.62
C LYS A 7 1.99 -13.36 -47.23
N ASP A 8 2.08 -12.45 -48.20
CA ASP A 8 2.55 -11.07 -47.98
C ASP A 8 1.58 -10.29 -47.08
N ASP A 9 0.27 -10.40 -47.32
CA ASP A 9 -0.77 -9.81 -46.46
C ASP A 9 -0.64 -10.30 -45.01
N LYS A 10 -0.43 -11.61 -44.83
CA LYS A 10 -0.28 -12.21 -43.50
C LYS A 10 1.00 -11.75 -42.79
N LEU A 11 2.09 -11.53 -43.53
CA LEU A 11 3.34 -11.00 -42.97
C LEU A 11 3.19 -9.54 -42.54
N LEU A 12 2.47 -8.75 -43.33
CA LEU A 12 2.15 -7.35 -43.02
C LEU A 12 1.27 -7.26 -41.77
N GLU A 13 0.17 -8.04 -41.69
CA GLU A 13 -0.70 -8.12 -40.50
C GLU A 13 0.06 -8.55 -39.24
N THR A 14 1.00 -9.50 -39.39
CA THR A 14 1.83 -9.95 -38.26
C THR A 14 2.78 -8.84 -37.82
N THR A 15 3.35 -8.07 -38.74
CA THR A 15 4.27 -6.96 -38.44
C THR A 15 3.56 -5.85 -37.67
N ASP A 16 2.37 -5.44 -38.12
CA ASP A 16 1.56 -4.43 -37.44
C ASP A 16 1.16 -4.88 -36.03
N CYS A 17 0.80 -6.16 -35.87
CA CYS A 17 0.50 -6.73 -34.56
C CYS A 17 1.71 -6.71 -33.62
N LEU A 18 2.94 -6.82 -34.13
CA LEU A 18 4.15 -6.78 -33.30
C LEU A 18 4.50 -5.38 -32.83
N GLU A 19 4.37 -4.39 -33.71
CA GLU A 19 4.54 -2.99 -33.33
C GLU A 19 3.51 -2.60 -32.27
N ALA A 20 2.26 -3.03 -32.44
CA ALA A 20 1.21 -2.86 -31.44
C ALA A 20 1.56 -3.55 -30.09
N VAL A 21 2.12 -4.76 -30.11
CA VAL A 21 2.58 -5.43 -28.88
C VAL A 21 3.73 -4.69 -28.20
N GLY A 22 4.65 -4.12 -28.98
CA GLY A 22 5.75 -3.30 -28.47
C GLY A 22 5.25 -2.07 -27.71
N THR A 23 4.33 -1.31 -28.31
CA THR A 23 3.74 -0.12 -27.68
C THR A 23 2.92 -0.48 -26.44
N LEU A 24 2.08 -1.52 -26.50
CA LEU A 24 1.30 -2.02 -25.36
C LEU A 24 2.19 -2.48 -24.20
N ARG A 25 3.38 -3.04 -24.48
CA ARG A 25 4.34 -3.44 -23.45
C ARG A 25 4.93 -2.24 -22.71
N SER A 26 5.23 -1.16 -23.41
CA SER A 26 5.75 0.06 -22.80
C SER A 26 4.68 0.71 -21.90
N ILE A 27 3.48 0.92 -22.45
CA ILE A 27 2.37 1.57 -21.76
C ILE A 27 1.96 0.80 -20.50
N LYS A 28 1.79 -0.53 -20.58
CA LYS A 28 1.39 -1.31 -19.40
C LYS A 28 2.43 -1.26 -18.27
N ASN A 29 3.71 -1.18 -18.61
CA ASN A 29 4.79 -1.13 -17.61
C ASN A 29 4.82 0.24 -16.92
N LEU A 30 4.60 1.32 -17.67
CA LEU A 30 4.44 2.67 -17.12
C LEU A 30 3.24 2.74 -16.19
N LEU A 31 2.07 2.25 -16.62
CA LEU A 31 0.85 2.24 -15.80
C LEU A 31 1.02 1.39 -14.53
N PHE A 32 1.64 0.22 -14.64
CA PHE A 32 1.99 -0.61 -13.48
C PHE A 32 2.87 0.16 -12.49
N LEU A 33 3.91 0.87 -12.97
CA LEU A 33 4.81 1.64 -12.13
C LEU A 33 4.07 2.78 -11.40
N VAL A 34 3.19 3.48 -12.10
CA VAL A 34 2.36 4.54 -11.50
C VAL A 34 1.47 3.97 -10.38
N ILE A 35 0.77 2.86 -10.64
CA ILE A 35 -0.08 2.20 -9.63
C ILE A 35 0.79 1.76 -8.44
N PHE A 36 1.93 1.12 -8.71
CA PHE A 36 2.83 0.61 -7.67
C PHE A 36 3.35 1.74 -6.77
N ILE A 37 3.77 2.87 -7.34
CA ILE A 37 4.20 4.04 -6.57
C ILE A 37 3.04 4.61 -5.75
N CYS A 38 1.85 4.75 -6.33
CA CYS A 38 0.68 5.24 -5.59
C CYS A 38 0.35 4.33 -4.40
N LEU A 39 0.44 3.01 -4.56
CA LEU A 39 0.25 2.04 -3.48
C LEU A 39 1.29 2.21 -2.37
N LEU A 40 2.56 2.41 -2.73
CA LEU A 40 3.62 2.64 -1.74
C LEU A 40 3.45 3.95 -1.00
N ILE A 41 3.06 5.02 -1.69
CA ILE A 41 2.79 6.33 -1.07
C ILE A 41 1.61 6.22 -0.11
N LEU A 42 0.51 5.56 -0.49
CA LEU A 42 -0.64 5.35 0.39
C LEU A 42 -0.27 4.50 1.61
N GLN A 43 0.55 3.45 1.44
CA GLN A 43 1.01 2.68 2.59
C GLN A 43 1.94 3.50 3.49
N GLY A 44 2.86 4.28 2.91
CA GLY A 44 3.72 5.19 3.65
C GLY A 44 2.92 6.24 4.43
N ALA A 45 1.88 6.81 3.82
CA ALA A 45 0.98 7.76 4.47
C ALA A 45 0.27 7.15 5.69
N PHE A 46 -0.18 5.90 5.59
CA PHE A 46 -0.81 5.18 6.71
C PHE A 46 0.15 5.07 7.92
N TRP A 47 1.41 4.72 7.68
CA TRP A 47 2.43 4.60 8.74
C TRP A 47 2.97 5.95 9.23
N LEU A 48 2.78 7.02 8.48
CA LEU A 48 3.25 8.35 8.85
C LEU A 48 2.31 9.05 9.84
N VAL A 49 1.01 8.80 9.78
CA VAL A 49 0.01 9.38 10.70
C VAL A 49 0.29 9.13 12.19
N PRO A 50 0.71 7.93 12.64
CA PRO A 50 1.06 7.69 14.03
C PRO A 50 2.40 8.33 14.46
N THR A 51 3.13 8.98 13.55
CA THR A 51 4.40 9.62 13.89
C THR A 51 4.21 11.08 14.27
N GLU A 52 5.03 11.60 15.19
CA GLU A 52 5.06 13.02 15.58
C GLU A 52 5.40 13.99 14.42
N TYR A 53 5.66 13.48 13.22
CA TYR A 53 6.00 14.26 12.03
C TYR A 53 4.80 14.93 11.35
N VAL A 54 3.56 14.59 11.71
CA VAL A 54 2.34 15.21 11.15
C VAL A 54 1.75 16.21 12.14
N SER A 55 1.80 17.51 11.80
CA SER A 55 1.13 18.53 12.59
C SER A 55 -0.38 18.48 12.31
N ARG A 56 -1.15 18.00 13.29
CA ARG A 56 -2.62 18.03 13.27
C ARG A 56 -3.10 19.46 13.58
N PRO A 57 -4.14 19.95 12.90
CA PRO A 57 -4.72 21.24 13.22
C PRO A 57 -5.39 21.18 14.59
N GLY A 58 -4.74 21.71 15.63
CA GLY A 58 -5.31 21.89 16.98
C GLY A 58 -4.65 21.12 18.12
N GLU A 59 -3.58 20.35 17.90
CA GLU A 59 -2.92 19.56 18.95
C GLU A 59 -1.55 20.16 19.34
N GLU A 60 -1.35 20.42 20.63
CA GLU A 60 -0.02 20.65 21.24
C GLU A 60 0.85 19.39 21.08
N PRO A 61 2.19 19.52 21.05
CA PRO A 61 3.09 18.43 20.65
C PRO A 61 3.01 17.27 21.64
N GLN A 62 2.24 16.25 21.29
CA GLN A 62 2.19 14.99 22.01
C GLN A 62 3.56 14.31 21.86
N LYS A 63 4.38 14.42 22.92
CA LYS A 63 5.41 13.44 23.24
C LYS A 63 4.67 12.12 23.43
N ASP A 64 4.87 11.16 22.56
CA ASP A 64 5.03 9.75 22.94
C ASP A 64 5.02 8.86 21.69
N VAL A 65 6.08 8.07 21.58
CA VAL A 65 6.35 7.06 20.55
C VAL A 65 5.42 5.83 20.72
N ALA A 66 4.20 6.03 21.19
CA ALA A 66 3.29 5.01 21.69
C ALA A 66 2.46 4.26 20.62
N PRO A 67 2.02 4.81 19.48
CA PRO A 67 0.96 4.15 18.71
C PRO A 67 1.39 2.84 18.01
N VAL A 68 2.60 2.78 17.42
CA VAL A 68 3.09 1.55 16.75
C VAL A 68 3.52 0.49 17.78
N THR A 69 4.09 0.93 18.90
CA THR A 69 4.51 0.04 19.99
C THR A 69 3.30 -0.50 20.77
N ALA A 70 2.28 0.32 20.99
CA ALA A 70 0.99 -0.07 21.56
C ALA A 70 0.20 -0.99 20.61
N MET A 71 0.34 -0.81 19.29
CA MET A 71 -0.21 -1.72 18.29
C MET A 71 0.43 -3.11 18.38
N LEU A 72 1.76 -3.19 18.42
CA LEU A 72 2.48 -4.45 18.64
C LEU A 72 2.10 -5.09 19.99
N PHE A 73 1.98 -4.28 21.04
CA PHE A 73 1.57 -4.75 22.36
C PHE A 73 0.13 -5.30 22.36
N LYS A 74 -0.86 -4.56 21.84
CA LYS A 74 -2.27 -5.00 21.73
C LYS A 74 -2.43 -6.28 20.90
N LEU A 75 -1.61 -6.50 19.87
CA LEU A 75 -1.62 -7.73 19.05
C LEU A 75 -0.86 -8.90 19.70
N SER A 76 0.09 -8.62 20.60
CA SER A 76 0.90 -9.63 21.29
C SER A 76 0.22 -10.27 22.49
N VAL A 77 -0.93 -9.73 22.94
CA VAL A 77 -1.73 -10.33 24.02
C VAL A 77 -2.52 -11.51 23.46
N PRO A 78 -2.26 -12.76 23.89
CA PRO A 78 -3.04 -13.90 23.44
C PRO A 78 -4.49 -13.76 23.93
N ALA A 79 -5.43 -13.96 23.00
CA ALA A 79 -6.86 -13.91 23.26
C ALA A 79 -7.27 -15.00 24.26
N GLY A 80 -7.47 -14.61 25.51
CA GLY A 80 -8.05 -15.47 26.55
C GLY A 80 -7.41 -15.29 27.92
N GLN A 81 -7.65 -14.15 28.57
CA GLN A 81 -7.72 -14.07 30.03
C GLN A 81 -8.28 -12.71 30.47
N ASP A 82 -9.52 -12.73 30.98
CA ASP A 82 -10.00 -11.71 31.91
C ASP A 82 -9.13 -11.75 33.17
N VAL A 83 -8.37 -10.68 33.45
CA VAL A 83 -7.72 -10.53 34.77
C VAL A 83 -8.03 -9.16 35.35
N LYS A 84 -9.00 -9.21 36.27
CA LYS A 84 -9.26 -8.24 37.34
C LYS A 84 -8.00 -8.07 38.19
N VAL A 85 -7.39 -6.88 38.22
CA VAL A 85 -6.32 -6.55 39.18
C VAL A 85 -6.84 -5.53 40.19
N THR A 86 -7.16 -6.04 41.38
CA THR A 86 -7.36 -5.23 42.59
C THR A 86 -6.18 -5.47 43.53
N SER A 87 -5.54 -4.36 43.93
CA SER A 87 -4.67 -4.13 45.11
C SER A 87 -3.31 -4.84 45.23
N LYS A 88 -2.24 -4.05 45.41
CA LYS A 88 -1.47 -3.91 46.67
C LYS A 88 -0.09 -3.27 46.43
N THR A 89 0.08 -1.99 46.74
CA THR A 89 1.37 -1.43 47.22
C THR A 89 1.20 -0.23 48.16
N GLU A 90 0.25 -0.30 49.11
CA GLU A 90 0.42 0.43 50.37
C GLU A 90 1.43 -0.35 51.22
N LYS A 91 2.73 -0.03 51.16
CA LYS A 91 3.76 -0.33 52.20
C LYS A 91 5.22 0.06 51.88
N ILE A 92 5.51 0.87 50.85
CA ILE A 92 6.90 1.32 50.58
C ILE A 92 7.10 2.83 50.85
N GLU A 93 6.03 3.59 51.10
CA GLU A 93 6.09 5.06 51.17
C GLU A 93 6.47 5.66 52.54
N LYS A 94 6.89 4.84 53.53
CA LYS A 94 7.24 5.33 54.89
C LYS A 94 8.67 5.08 55.35
N ALA A 95 9.60 4.68 54.47
CA ALA A 95 10.98 4.38 54.86
C ALA A 95 12.09 5.19 54.16
N ALA A 96 11.77 6.13 53.26
CA ALA A 96 12.79 6.88 52.51
C ALA A 96 12.79 8.41 52.74
N GLN A 97 12.11 8.89 53.79
CA GLN A 97 12.08 10.33 54.15
C GLN A 97 13.08 10.73 55.25
N ASN A 98 13.97 9.85 55.72
CA ASN A 98 14.88 10.15 56.85
C ASN A 98 16.38 9.95 56.57
N LEU A 99 16.84 10.27 55.35
CA LEU A 99 18.27 10.49 55.09
C LEU A 99 18.43 11.81 54.33
N THR A 100 18.12 12.90 55.02
CA THR A 100 18.38 14.27 54.58
C THR A 100 19.89 14.56 54.53
N ALA A 101 20.24 15.40 53.55
CA ALA A 101 21.26 16.45 53.64
C ALA A 101 22.72 16.02 53.76
N ASP A 102 23.40 15.93 52.60
CA ASP A 102 24.72 16.54 52.47
C ASP A 102 25.06 16.91 51.02
N ALA A 103 25.71 18.06 50.87
CA ALA A 103 26.48 18.57 49.72
C ALA A 103 25.76 18.89 48.38
N ASN A 104 25.43 20.18 48.21
CA ASN A 104 25.55 20.85 46.91
C ASN A 104 26.99 20.72 46.39
N ALA A 105 27.19 19.94 45.33
CA ALA A 105 28.35 20.07 44.45
C ALA A 105 27.97 19.62 43.04
N ALA A 106 28.11 20.54 42.10
CA ALA A 106 27.96 20.32 40.67
C ALA A 106 28.64 19.02 40.21
N LYS A 107 27.86 18.08 39.69
CA LYS A 107 28.33 17.06 38.76
C LYS A 107 27.35 16.98 37.61
N ALA A 108 27.81 17.48 36.46
CA ALA A 108 27.25 17.19 35.17
C ALA A 108 27.06 15.68 35.03
N ASP A 109 25.88 15.26 34.57
CA ASP A 109 25.58 13.88 34.26
C ASP A 109 26.51 13.39 33.12
N PRO A 110 27.39 12.40 33.36
CA PRO A 110 28.29 11.88 32.33
C PRO A 110 27.58 11.04 31.25
N ASN A 111 26.27 10.79 31.39
CA ASN A 111 25.50 9.95 30.47
C ASN A 111 24.40 10.69 29.70
N ALA A 112 24.53 12.01 29.55
CA ALA A 112 23.73 12.76 28.58
C ALA A 112 24.10 12.31 27.16
N VAL A 113 23.41 11.27 26.65
CA VAL A 113 23.46 10.88 25.24
C VAL A 113 23.06 12.12 24.44
N PRO A 114 23.91 12.64 23.53
CA PRO A 114 23.55 13.79 22.74
C PRO A 114 22.31 13.42 21.92
N ALA A 115 21.18 14.05 22.24
CA ALA A 115 19.96 13.90 21.47
C ALA A 115 20.29 14.32 20.03
N LYS A 116 20.41 13.35 19.13
CA LYS A 116 20.59 13.61 17.70
C LYS A 116 19.38 14.42 17.25
N HIS A 117 19.60 15.71 17.05
CA HIS A 117 18.62 16.62 16.47
C HIS A 117 18.52 16.29 14.99
N TYR A 118 17.62 15.35 14.66
CA TYR A 118 17.21 15.15 13.29
C TYR A 118 16.33 16.33 12.88
N PRO A 119 16.51 16.90 11.68
CA PRO A 119 15.61 17.93 11.18
C PRO A 119 14.20 17.34 11.15
N GLN A 120 13.33 17.83 12.05
CA GLN A 120 11.94 17.43 12.09
C GLN A 120 11.24 18.02 10.87
N ILE A 121 11.15 17.24 9.77
CA ILE A 121 10.33 17.59 8.62
C ILE A 121 8.88 17.50 9.09
N LYS A 122 8.33 18.62 9.58
CA LYS A 122 6.91 18.72 9.93
C LYS A 122 6.11 18.76 8.64
N ILE A 123 5.37 17.69 8.37
CA ILE A 123 4.45 17.62 7.23
C ILE A 123 3.09 18.10 7.72
N GLU A 124 2.56 19.11 7.04
CA GLU A 124 1.23 19.63 7.35
C GLU A 124 0.16 18.62 6.90
N PHE A 125 -0.83 18.34 7.74
CA PHE A 125 -1.92 17.40 7.41
C PHE A 125 -2.66 17.79 6.11
N SER A 126 -2.71 19.08 5.79
CA SER A 126 -3.25 19.61 4.53
C SER A 126 -2.52 19.04 3.29
N GLN A 127 -1.18 18.96 3.35
CA GLN A 127 -0.37 18.41 2.28
C GLN A 127 -0.57 16.90 2.15
N LEU A 128 -0.61 16.18 3.28
CA LEU A 128 -0.87 14.75 3.30
C LEU A 128 -2.25 14.39 2.71
N SER A 129 -3.29 15.13 3.10
CA SER A 129 -4.65 14.99 2.57
C SER A 129 -4.70 15.21 1.06
N ARG A 130 -4.00 16.23 0.55
CA ARG A 130 -3.91 16.49 -0.90
C ARG A 130 -3.19 15.34 -1.62
N VAL A 131 -2.08 14.84 -1.07
CA VAL A 131 -1.34 13.71 -1.65
C VAL A 131 -2.19 12.45 -1.72
N ILE A 132 -2.89 12.10 -0.64
CA ILE A 132 -3.79 10.93 -0.61
C ILE A 132 -4.86 11.04 -1.68
N ARG A 133 -5.51 12.21 -1.83
CA ARG A 133 -6.55 12.43 -2.85
C ARG A 133 -6.00 12.28 -4.27
N VAL A 134 -4.83 12.85 -4.55
CA VAL A 134 -4.18 12.74 -5.86
C VAL A 134 -3.78 11.29 -6.14
N CYS A 135 -3.18 10.60 -5.18
CA CYS A 135 -2.80 9.19 -5.32
C CYS A 135 -4.03 8.32 -5.56
N ASN A 136 -5.12 8.51 -4.82
CA ASN A 136 -6.37 7.78 -5.00
C ASN A 136 -6.94 7.98 -6.41
N TYR A 137 -6.98 9.22 -6.91
CA TYR A 137 -7.43 9.52 -8.27
C TYR A 137 -6.54 8.84 -9.33
N LEU A 138 -5.22 9.01 -9.22
CA LEU A 138 -4.27 8.42 -10.15
C LEU A 138 -4.33 6.89 -10.13
N LEU A 139 -4.53 6.28 -8.96
CA LEU A 139 -4.61 4.85 -8.78
C LEU A 139 -5.86 4.26 -9.47
N VAL A 140 -7.03 4.89 -9.34
CA VAL A 140 -8.25 4.47 -10.06
C VAL A 140 -8.05 4.58 -11.57
N VAL A 141 -7.66 5.77 -12.06
CA VAL A 141 -7.53 6.03 -13.49
C VAL A 141 -6.47 5.11 -14.11
N SER A 142 -5.31 4.98 -13.47
CA SER A 142 -4.22 4.15 -13.98
C SER A 142 -4.57 2.66 -13.94
N SER A 143 -5.31 2.20 -12.92
CA SER A 143 -5.78 0.81 -12.83
C SER A 143 -6.74 0.46 -13.97
N ILE A 144 -7.69 1.35 -14.27
CA ILE A 144 -8.62 1.17 -15.39
C ILE A 144 -7.84 1.12 -16.71
N LEU A 145 -6.97 2.10 -16.96
CA LEU A 145 -6.13 2.12 -18.17
C LEU A 145 -5.23 0.90 -18.27
N TYR A 146 -4.68 0.40 -17.16
CA TYR A 146 -3.86 -0.80 -17.13
C TYR A 146 -4.67 -2.04 -17.54
N SER A 147 -5.88 -2.18 -17.01
CA SER A 147 -6.78 -3.29 -17.36
C SER A 147 -7.19 -3.25 -18.84
N LEU A 148 -7.51 -2.07 -19.37
CA LEU A 148 -7.82 -1.86 -20.78
C LEU A 148 -6.61 -2.17 -21.68
N THR A 149 -5.41 -1.77 -21.27
CA THR A 149 -4.18 -2.08 -21.99
C THR A 149 -3.95 -3.59 -22.09
N LEU A 150 -4.17 -4.33 -21.00
CA LEU A 150 -4.07 -5.80 -21.01
C LEU A 150 -5.18 -6.45 -21.85
N LEU A 151 -6.39 -5.91 -21.84
CA LEU A 151 -7.48 -6.33 -22.71
C LEU A 151 -7.13 -6.17 -24.19
N PHE A 152 -6.60 -5.00 -24.58
CA PHE A 152 -6.16 -4.77 -25.95
C PHE A 152 -5.00 -5.70 -26.32
N ALA A 153 -4.03 -5.91 -25.42
CA ALA A 153 -2.96 -6.87 -25.63
C ALA A 153 -3.47 -8.30 -25.83
N MET A 154 -4.49 -8.72 -25.07
CA MET A 154 -5.16 -10.00 -25.27
C MET A 154 -5.85 -10.06 -26.64
N LYS A 155 -6.56 -9.00 -27.06
CA LYS A 155 -7.24 -8.94 -28.36
C LYS A 155 -6.25 -8.99 -29.53
N VAL A 156 -5.19 -8.17 -29.50
CA VAL A 156 -4.11 -8.18 -30.49
C VAL A 156 -3.45 -9.56 -30.55
N SER A 157 -3.24 -10.21 -29.40
CA SER A 157 -2.67 -11.57 -29.37
C SER A 157 -3.56 -12.62 -30.02
N LEU A 158 -4.89 -12.49 -29.88
CA LEU A 158 -5.85 -13.40 -30.51
C LEU A 158 -5.88 -13.20 -32.03
N VAL A 159 -5.88 -11.94 -32.50
CA VAL A 159 -5.91 -11.60 -33.92
C VAL A 159 -4.58 -11.98 -34.60
N GLY A 160 -3.45 -11.56 -34.03
CA GLY A 160 -2.11 -11.88 -34.55
C GLY A 160 -1.68 -13.33 -34.32
N ARG A 161 -2.54 -14.18 -33.72
CA ARG A 161 -2.26 -15.59 -33.37
C ARG A 161 -0.92 -15.75 -32.63
N LEU A 162 -0.64 -14.77 -31.77
CA LEU A 162 0.60 -14.67 -31.01
C LEU A 162 0.60 -15.71 -29.88
N GLY A 163 1.75 -16.29 -29.58
CA GLY A 163 1.89 -17.29 -28.52
C GLY A 163 1.57 -16.75 -27.13
N GLY A 164 1.33 -17.63 -26.16
CA GLY A 164 1.18 -17.24 -24.76
C GLY A 164 -0.19 -16.68 -24.36
N ILE A 165 -1.24 -16.94 -25.17
CA ILE A 165 -2.63 -16.52 -24.93
C ILE A 165 -3.10 -16.86 -23.51
N SER A 166 -2.80 -18.06 -23.00
CA SER A 166 -3.16 -18.47 -21.64
C SER A 166 -2.62 -17.54 -20.54
N HIS A 167 -1.40 -17.03 -20.71
CA HIS A 167 -0.80 -16.12 -19.72
C HIS A 167 -1.43 -14.72 -19.77
N ILE A 168 -1.70 -14.18 -20.97
CA ILE A 168 -2.30 -12.85 -21.11
C ILE A 168 -3.77 -12.85 -20.68
N THR A 169 -4.52 -13.93 -20.95
CA THR A 169 -5.90 -14.09 -20.46
C THR A 169 -5.93 -14.09 -18.93
N LYS A 170 -5.08 -14.91 -18.28
CA LYS A 170 -4.98 -14.92 -16.81
C LYS A 170 -4.56 -13.56 -16.23
N ALA A 171 -3.63 -12.87 -16.88
CA ALA A 171 -3.20 -11.53 -16.46
C ALA A 171 -4.33 -10.50 -16.57
N THR A 172 -5.15 -10.58 -17.61
CA THR A 172 -6.30 -9.69 -17.85
C THR A 172 -7.40 -9.91 -16.80
N PHE A 173 -7.74 -11.15 -16.46
CA PHE A 173 -8.71 -11.40 -15.38
C PHE A 173 -8.20 -10.93 -14.02
N LEU A 174 -6.90 -11.11 -13.76
CA LEU A 174 -6.30 -10.63 -12.52
C LEU A 174 -6.29 -9.09 -12.44
N SER A 175 -6.05 -8.39 -13.55
CA SER A 175 -6.10 -6.93 -13.56
C SER A 175 -7.52 -6.40 -13.35
N PHE A 176 -8.56 -7.09 -13.83
CA PHE A 176 -9.94 -6.77 -13.46
C PHE A 176 -10.22 -6.98 -11.99
N ALA A 177 -9.75 -8.08 -11.40
CA ALA A 177 -9.87 -8.29 -9.96
C ALA A 177 -9.20 -7.14 -9.19
N VAL A 178 -8.02 -6.68 -9.63
CA VAL A 178 -7.34 -5.51 -9.05
C VAL A 178 -8.18 -4.24 -9.18
N VAL A 179 -8.76 -3.94 -10.35
CA VAL A 179 -9.67 -2.78 -10.53
C VAL A 179 -10.84 -2.86 -9.55
N VAL A 180 -11.50 -4.02 -9.47
CA VAL A 180 -12.63 -4.26 -8.55
C VAL A 180 -12.20 -4.02 -7.11
N LEU A 181 -11.06 -4.54 -6.65
CA LEU A 181 -10.60 -4.36 -5.28
C LEU A 181 -10.16 -2.92 -4.96
N ILE A 182 -9.66 -2.20 -5.97
CA ILE A 182 -9.24 -0.80 -5.85
C ILE A 182 -10.45 0.14 -5.70
N LEU A 183 -11.57 -0.16 -6.35
CA LEU A 183 -12.73 0.73 -6.34
C LEU A 183 -13.19 1.05 -4.90
N PRO A 184 -13.59 2.31 -4.64
CA PRO A 184 -14.00 2.74 -3.31
C PRO A 184 -15.44 2.27 -3.03
N TRP A 185 -15.62 0.97 -2.72
CA TRP A 185 -16.95 0.41 -2.46
C TRP A 185 -17.66 1.09 -1.30
N GLN A 186 -16.91 1.64 -0.34
CA GLN A 186 -17.44 2.44 0.75
C GLN A 186 -18.23 3.69 0.30
N LEU A 187 -17.89 4.28 -0.86
CA LEU A 187 -18.65 5.41 -1.42
C LEU A 187 -19.92 4.94 -2.12
N LEU A 188 -19.89 3.74 -2.71
CA LEU A 188 -21.01 3.15 -3.46
C LEU A 188 -22.02 2.45 -2.54
N PHE A 189 -21.53 1.84 -1.47
CA PHE A 189 -22.29 1.04 -0.53
C PHE A 189 -21.89 1.46 0.90
N LYS A 190 -22.72 2.29 1.54
CA LYS A 190 -22.47 2.87 2.87
C LYS A 190 -22.18 1.84 3.98
N THR A 191 -22.58 0.58 3.79
CA THR A 191 -22.41 -0.51 4.75
C THR A 191 -21.12 -1.32 4.51
N VAL A 192 -20.49 -1.17 3.36
CA VAL A 192 -19.38 -2.01 2.92
C VAL A 192 -18.06 -1.26 3.19
N GLY A 193 -17.41 -1.59 4.30
CA GLY A 193 -16.08 -1.05 4.64
C GLY A 193 -14.92 -1.62 3.81
N PHE A 194 -15.21 -2.23 2.66
CA PHE A 194 -14.21 -2.86 1.79
C PHE A 194 -13.76 -1.89 0.70
N GLY A 195 -12.47 -1.85 0.43
CA GLY A 195 -11.90 -0.98 -0.59
C GLY A 195 -10.49 -0.56 -0.19
N LEU A 196 -9.60 -0.53 -1.19
CA LEU A 196 -8.20 -0.17 -0.96
C LEU A 196 -8.02 1.33 -0.76
N ILE A 197 -8.86 2.11 -1.43
CA ILE A 197 -8.88 3.57 -1.36
C ILE A 197 -9.54 3.97 -0.05
N TYR A 198 -8.83 4.76 0.74
CA TYR A 198 -9.34 5.37 1.97
C TYR A 198 -9.32 6.90 1.87
N THR A 199 -10.26 7.52 2.58
CA THR A 199 -10.36 8.98 2.69
C THR A 199 -9.42 9.48 3.80
N PRO A 200 -8.78 10.67 3.69
CA PRO A 200 -7.95 11.20 4.77
C PRO A 200 -8.69 11.36 6.12
N SER A 201 -10.02 11.55 6.10
CA SER A 201 -10.84 11.59 7.31
C SER A 201 -10.99 10.23 7.97
N GLU A 202 -11.23 9.17 7.19
CA GLU A 202 -11.31 7.78 7.69
C GLU A 202 -9.99 7.35 8.34
N LEU A 203 -8.87 7.80 7.78
CA LEU A 203 -7.55 7.54 8.33
C LEU A 203 -7.36 8.22 9.68
N LEU A 204 -7.75 9.49 9.80
CA LEU A 204 -7.63 10.24 11.05
C LEU A 204 -8.54 9.63 12.14
N GLU A 205 -9.79 9.36 11.81
CA GLU A 205 -10.78 8.75 12.71
C GLU A 205 -10.34 7.36 13.20
N ALA A 206 -9.73 6.55 12.32
CA ALA A 206 -9.20 5.24 12.71
C ALA A 206 -8.06 5.36 13.74
N TRP A 207 -7.21 6.39 13.62
CA TRP A 207 -6.10 6.62 14.53
C TRP A 207 -6.52 7.33 15.83
N GLU A 208 -7.54 8.20 15.80
CA GLU A 208 -8.09 8.82 17.01
C GLU A 208 -8.80 7.80 17.91
N ASN A 209 -9.57 6.89 17.30
CA ASN A 209 -10.25 5.83 18.06
C ASN A 209 -9.31 4.72 18.53
N PHE A 210 -8.05 4.70 18.09
CA PHE A 210 -7.10 3.62 18.36
C PHE A 210 -6.79 3.44 19.86
N GLU A 211 -6.71 4.54 20.62
CA GLU A 211 -6.33 4.52 22.04
C GLU A 211 -7.39 3.77 22.87
N GLY A 212 -8.68 4.05 22.62
CA GLY A 212 -9.82 3.39 23.25
C GLY A 212 -10.34 2.13 22.55
N ALA A 213 -9.81 1.78 21.37
CA ALA A 213 -10.34 0.68 20.56
C ALA A 213 -10.08 -0.70 21.18
N SER A 214 -11.08 -1.56 21.04
CA SER A 214 -11.03 -2.97 21.38
C SER A 214 -10.13 -3.75 20.39
N VAL A 215 -9.62 -4.91 20.81
CA VAL A 215 -8.77 -5.78 19.96
C VAL A 215 -9.39 -6.11 18.59
N PRO A 216 -10.70 -6.43 18.46
CA PRO A 216 -11.27 -6.70 17.14
C PRO A 216 -11.29 -5.46 16.23
N ASP A 217 -11.53 -4.26 16.76
CA ASP A 217 -11.54 -3.03 15.96
C ASP A 217 -10.16 -2.70 15.41
N VAL A 218 -9.12 -2.85 16.26
CA VAL A 218 -7.72 -2.71 15.85
C VAL A 218 -7.36 -3.76 14.79
N SER A 219 -7.82 -5.00 14.96
CA SER A 219 -7.57 -6.08 14.00
C SER A 219 -8.21 -5.78 12.64
N LEU A 220 -9.46 -5.29 12.63
CA LEU A 220 -10.16 -4.88 11.41
C LEU A 220 -9.47 -3.70 10.72
N MET A 221 -8.98 -2.73 11.48
CA MET A 221 -8.17 -1.62 10.96
C MET A 221 -6.94 -2.16 10.22
N ILE A 222 -6.14 -3.02 10.85
CA ILE A 222 -4.92 -3.58 10.25
C ILE A 222 -5.23 -4.43 9.03
N PHE A 223 -6.24 -5.26 9.13
CA PHE A 223 -6.67 -6.10 8.02
C PHE A 223 -7.05 -5.25 6.81
N ARG A 224 -7.82 -4.18 7.02
CA ARG A 224 -8.25 -3.27 5.97
C ARG A 224 -7.11 -2.46 5.37
N PHE A 225 -6.28 -1.81 6.19
CA PHE A 225 -5.26 -0.87 5.69
C PHE A 225 -3.98 -1.59 5.22
N SER A 226 -3.62 -2.73 5.81
CA SER A 226 -2.35 -3.41 5.52
C SER A 226 -2.52 -4.73 4.77
N VAL A 227 -3.42 -5.62 5.23
CA VAL A 227 -3.59 -6.95 4.60
C VAL A 227 -4.25 -6.82 3.23
N PHE A 228 -5.29 -6.00 3.12
CA PHE A 228 -5.96 -5.77 1.84
C PHE A 228 -5.04 -5.09 0.82
N TRP A 229 -4.22 -4.14 1.29
CA TRP A 229 -3.17 -3.53 0.48
C TRP A 229 -2.16 -4.55 -0.04
N LEU A 230 -1.66 -5.42 0.83
CA LEU A 230 -0.72 -6.48 0.46
C LEU A 230 -1.35 -7.43 -0.57
N LEU A 231 -2.62 -7.78 -0.39
CA LEU A 231 -3.36 -8.63 -1.31
C LEU A 231 -3.47 -8.01 -2.70
N VAL A 232 -3.82 -6.72 -2.79
CA VAL A 232 -3.88 -6.01 -4.08
C VAL A 232 -2.50 -5.94 -4.72
N LEU A 233 -1.45 -5.65 -3.94
CA LEU A 233 -0.08 -5.60 -4.43
C LEU A 233 0.36 -6.96 -4.98
N MET A 234 0.07 -8.05 -4.27
CA MET A 234 0.38 -9.41 -4.68
C MET A 234 -0.34 -9.78 -5.99
N LEU A 235 -1.61 -9.41 -6.14
CA LEU A 235 -2.37 -9.62 -7.37
C LEU A 235 -1.80 -8.77 -8.52
N LEU A 236 -1.44 -7.51 -8.27
CA LEU A 236 -0.85 -6.64 -9.30
C LEU A 236 0.50 -7.19 -9.78
N ILE A 237 1.38 -7.63 -8.87
CA ILE A 237 2.66 -8.27 -9.21
C ILE A 237 2.42 -9.57 -9.99
N SER A 238 1.43 -10.37 -9.58
CA SER A 238 1.07 -11.62 -10.26
C SER A 238 0.54 -11.36 -11.68
N ALA A 239 -0.27 -10.31 -11.87
CA ALA A 239 -0.77 -9.88 -13.18
C ALA A 239 0.40 -9.45 -14.08
N GLN A 240 1.31 -8.65 -13.53
CA GLN A 240 2.47 -8.13 -14.24
C GLN A 240 3.47 -9.24 -14.62
N TRP A 241 3.76 -10.17 -13.69
CA TRP A 241 4.60 -11.33 -13.94
C TRP A 241 4.06 -12.18 -15.10
N ARG A 242 2.75 -12.48 -15.08
CA ARG A 242 2.10 -13.25 -16.15
C ARG A 242 2.10 -12.50 -17.48
N SER A 243 1.90 -11.18 -17.46
CA SER A 243 2.04 -10.34 -18.65
C SER A 243 3.47 -10.33 -19.21
N MET A 244 4.50 -10.37 -18.35
CA MET A 244 5.89 -10.54 -18.79
C MET A 244 6.14 -11.91 -19.42
N CYS A 245 5.60 -13.00 -18.84
CA CYS A 245 5.67 -14.33 -19.44
C CYS A 245 5.04 -14.37 -20.84
N TRP A 246 3.90 -13.71 -21.02
CA TRP A 246 3.27 -13.56 -22.35
C TRP A 246 4.20 -12.87 -23.34
N SER A 247 4.81 -11.74 -22.98
CA SER A 247 5.72 -11.02 -23.86
C SER A 247 6.94 -11.87 -24.24
N ARG A 248 7.54 -12.58 -23.26
CA ARG A 248 8.65 -13.50 -23.51
C ARG A 248 8.26 -14.62 -24.46
N ASN A 249 7.10 -15.24 -24.27
CA ASN A 249 6.61 -16.32 -25.14
C ASN A 249 6.28 -15.83 -26.55
N THR A 250 5.80 -14.60 -26.68
CA THR A 250 5.57 -13.95 -27.97
C THR A 250 6.89 -13.74 -28.71
N LEU A 251 7.89 -13.15 -28.04
CA LEU A 251 9.23 -12.93 -28.59
C LEU A 251 9.96 -14.22 -28.98
N LYS A 252 9.86 -15.27 -28.15
CA LYS A 252 10.43 -16.60 -28.43
C LYS A 252 9.86 -17.22 -29.70
N ARG A 253 8.55 -17.10 -29.93
CA ARG A 253 7.93 -17.60 -31.17
C ARG A 253 8.38 -16.87 -32.42
N LEU A 254 8.91 -15.67 -32.28
CA LEU A 254 9.35 -14.83 -33.38
C LEU A 254 10.87 -14.95 -33.64
N GLY A 255 11.59 -15.75 -32.86
CA GLY A 255 13.04 -15.90 -32.97
C GLY A 255 13.84 -14.67 -32.54
N ILE A 256 13.20 -13.64 -31.97
CA ILE A 256 13.86 -12.39 -31.56
C ILE A 256 14.59 -12.55 -30.22
N VAL A 257 14.13 -13.45 -29.36
CA VAL A 257 14.75 -13.76 -28.06
C VAL A 257 14.88 -15.27 -27.92
N GLY A 258 16.13 -15.75 -27.83
CA GLY A 258 16.46 -17.12 -27.41
C GLY A 258 16.19 -17.32 -25.92
#